data_AF-A0A2E9QI44-F1
#
_entry.id   AF-A0A2E9QI44-F1
#
_cell.length_a   1.000
_cell.length_b   1.000
_cell.length_c   1.000
_cell.angle_alpha   90.00
_cell.angle_beta   90.00
_cell.angle_gamma   90.00
#
_symmetry.space_group_name_H-M   'P 1'
#
loop_
_entity.id
_entity.type
_entity.pdbx_description
1 polymer ?
#
loop_
_entity_poly.entity_id
_entity_poly.type
_entity_poly.pdbx_seq_one_letter_code
_entity_poly.pdbx_strand_id
1 'polypeptide(L)'
;MQGKGQFKKHSFSTTMDIFISTLILYPLSILFEVIGIVISRLVGLLSLFYIYLSPMSNEQKGVDVKFGLKDFNISILFLGNFANIIMLLSRFTAGLDDGNNITFFNYSIVLLNVLLTAVILNLNTIVLRRLSIKKDLRLVILSGFSALFLGLGLVFVINTYGFNIIQFIFQRGAFTLEDTFATFAYAKDLSYSFVLIFIASALFQPFFSMDQDLIKRESSVMARILFLAIVGLFVVFNFISLDARDNSLIMIYSLSVLSMFLSIFSVYKYFTTKVLKK
;
A
#
# COMPACT_ATOMS: atom_id res chain seq x y z
N MET A 1 0.77 4.63 -19.18
CA MET A 1 -0.06 3.50 -19.69
C MET A 1 -1.47 3.46 -19.11
N GLN A 2 -1.65 3.48 -17.78
CA GLN A 2 -2.98 3.43 -17.15
C GLN A 2 -3.91 4.57 -17.57
N GLY A 3 -3.39 5.81 -17.64
CA GLY A 3 -4.17 6.96 -18.15
C GLY A 3 -4.61 6.84 -19.62
N LYS A 4 -3.95 6.00 -20.42
CA LYS A 4 -4.35 5.67 -21.81
C LYS A 4 -5.30 4.46 -21.87
N GLY A 5 -5.73 3.91 -20.72
CA GLY A 5 -6.56 2.70 -20.64
C GLY A 5 -5.84 1.39 -20.99
N GLN A 6 -4.51 1.41 -21.17
CA GLN A 6 -3.71 0.24 -21.58
C GLN A 6 -3.35 -0.64 -20.37
N PHE A 7 -4.36 -1.10 -19.63
CA PHE A 7 -4.18 -1.85 -18.37
C PHE A 7 -3.42 -3.17 -18.55
N LYS A 8 -3.66 -3.90 -19.66
CA LYS A 8 -2.94 -5.15 -19.96
C LYS A 8 -1.44 -4.93 -20.16
N LYS A 9 -1.07 -3.92 -20.97
CA LYS A 9 0.33 -3.58 -21.24
C LYS A 9 1.05 -3.13 -19.96
N HIS A 10 0.37 -2.34 -19.13
CA HIS A 10 0.86 -1.96 -17.81
C HIS A 10 1.12 -3.20 -16.92
N SER A 11 0.13 -4.08 -16.79
CA SER A 11 0.27 -5.31 -15.98
C SER A 11 1.42 -6.19 -16.45
N PHE A 12 1.56 -6.36 -17.77
CA PHE A 12 2.65 -7.16 -18.34
C PHE A 12 4.02 -6.51 -18.10
N SER A 13 4.12 -5.17 -18.19
CA SER A 13 5.36 -4.46 -17.92
C SER A 13 5.84 -4.64 -16.48
N THR A 14 4.93 -4.58 -15.49
CA THR A 14 5.28 -4.79 -14.09
C THR A 14 5.65 -6.24 -13.79
N THR A 15 4.98 -7.21 -14.43
CA THR A 15 5.36 -8.63 -14.31
C THR A 15 6.73 -8.89 -14.92
N MET A 16 7.05 -8.27 -16.06
CA MET A 16 8.34 -8.43 -16.73
C MET A 16 9.51 -7.90 -15.88
N ASP A 17 9.34 -6.75 -15.24
CA ASP A 17 10.31 -6.19 -14.29
C ASP A 17 10.63 -7.18 -13.16
N ILE A 18 9.59 -7.66 -12.46
CA ILE A 18 9.74 -8.63 -11.38
C ILE A 18 10.39 -9.93 -11.88
N PHE A 19 9.98 -10.41 -13.06
CA PHE A 19 10.51 -11.64 -13.65
C PHE A 19 12.01 -11.52 -13.98
N ILE A 20 12.42 -10.47 -14.69
CA ILE A 20 13.83 -10.22 -15.04
C ILE A 20 14.65 -10.06 -13.77
N SER A 21 14.17 -9.26 -12.82
CA SER A 21 14.85 -9.07 -11.54
C SER A 21 15.03 -10.39 -10.79
N THR A 22 14.04 -11.27 -10.79
CA THR A 22 14.11 -12.57 -10.10
C THR A 22 15.03 -13.57 -10.79
N LEU A 23 15.04 -13.60 -12.13
CA LEU A 23 15.90 -14.50 -12.90
C LEU A 23 17.39 -14.22 -12.62
N ILE A 24 17.74 -12.94 -12.54
CA ILE A 24 19.13 -12.49 -12.35
C ILE A 24 19.50 -12.43 -10.85
N LEU A 25 18.51 -12.39 -9.96
CA LEU A 25 18.70 -12.34 -8.51
C LEU A 25 19.62 -13.45 -8.02
N TYR A 26 19.30 -14.71 -8.32
CA TYR A 26 20.00 -15.86 -7.72
C TYR A 26 21.48 -15.94 -8.14
N PRO A 27 21.82 -15.82 -9.45
CA PRO A 27 23.23 -15.74 -9.87
C PRO A 27 23.98 -14.57 -9.21
N LEU A 28 23.38 -13.37 -9.17
CA LEU A 28 24.05 -12.20 -8.61
C LEU A 28 24.19 -12.27 -7.09
N SER A 29 23.20 -12.82 -6.38
CA SER A 29 23.27 -12.95 -4.92
C SER A 29 24.34 -13.94 -4.49
N ILE A 30 24.65 -14.95 -5.30
CA ILE A 30 25.77 -15.87 -5.03
C ILE A 30 27.10 -15.15 -5.21
N LEU A 31 27.22 -14.30 -6.24
CA LEU A 31 28.49 -13.63 -6.58
C LEU A 31 28.77 -12.38 -5.73
N PHE A 32 27.73 -11.66 -5.33
CA PHE A 32 27.83 -10.33 -4.72
C PHE A 32 26.93 -10.14 -3.49
N GLU A 33 26.37 -11.22 -2.95
CA GLU A 33 25.51 -11.18 -1.75
C GLU A 33 24.39 -10.12 -1.85
N VAL A 34 24.28 -9.24 -0.85
CA VAL A 34 23.27 -8.17 -0.78
C VAL A 34 23.43 -7.17 -1.94
N ILE A 35 24.65 -6.89 -2.38
CA ILE A 35 24.89 -6.00 -3.53
C ILE A 35 24.31 -6.62 -4.81
N GLY A 36 24.41 -7.94 -4.94
CA GLY A 36 23.78 -8.69 -6.03
C GLY A 36 22.26 -8.52 -6.08
N ILE A 37 21.61 -8.48 -4.91
CA ILE A 37 20.17 -8.18 -4.80
C ILE A 37 19.88 -6.78 -5.33
N VAL A 38 20.65 -5.76 -4.93
CA VAL A 38 20.45 -4.38 -5.38
C VAL A 38 20.61 -4.27 -6.90
N ILE A 39 21.67 -4.87 -7.45
CA ILE A 39 21.92 -4.87 -8.91
C ILE A 39 20.78 -5.56 -9.66
N SER A 40 20.29 -6.71 -9.16
CA SER A 40 19.17 -7.42 -9.80
C SER A 40 17.90 -6.56 -9.91
N ARG A 41 17.65 -5.72 -8.90
CA ARG A 41 16.50 -4.81 -8.88
C ARG A 41 16.71 -3.64 -9.84
N LEU A 42 17.92 -3.10 -9.92
CA LEU A 42 18.27 -2.05 -10.88
C LEU A 42 18.11 -2.55 -12.33
N VAL A 43 18.54 -3.77 -12.62
CA VAL A 43 18.39 -4.35 -13.96
C VAL A 43 16.92 -4.52 -14.34
N GLY A 44 16.08 -5.00 -13.42
CA GLY A 44 14.62 -5.04 -13.62
C GLY A 44 14.06 -3.66 -13.97
N LEU A 45 14.38 -2.63 -13.18
CA LEU A 45 13.91 -1.27 -13.39
C LEU A 45 14.39 -0.70 -14.74
N LEU A 46 15.65 -0.91 -15.09
CA LEU A 46 16.21 -0.49 -16.37
C LEU A 46 15.51 -1.19 -17.56
N SER A 47 15.16 -2.46 -17.42
CA SER A 47 14.41 -3.19 -18.44
C SER A 47 13.01 -2.58 -18.67
N LEU A 48 12.33 -2.18 -17.59
CA LEU A 48 11.04 -1.51 -17.67
C LEU A 48 11.18 -0.13 -18.34
N PHE A 49 12.22 0.62 -17.96
CA PHE A 49 12.50 1.91 -18.57
C PHE A 49 12.72 1.78 -20.07
N TYR A 50 13.59 0.85 -20.49
CA TYR A 50 13.96 0.68 -21.90
C TYR A 50 12.82 0.12 -22.76
N ILE A 51 12.11 -0.92 -22.30
CA ILE A 51 11.09 -1.61 -23.11
C ILE A 51 9.77 -0.85 -23.15
N TYR A 52 9.41 -0.15 -22.07
CA TYR A 52 8.06 0.38 -21.91
C TYR A 52 8.00 1.91 -21.77
N LEU A 53 8.89 2.53 -21.00
CA LEU A 53 8.84 3.98 -20.77
C LEU A 53 9.49 4.78 -21.91
N SER A 54 10.67 4.38 -22.38
CA SER A 54 11.37 5.05 -23.47
C SER A 54 10.53 5.11 -24.76
N PRO A 55 9.90 4.00 -25.24
CA PRO A 55 9.00 4.06 -26.39
C PRO A 55 7.79 4.96 -26.16
N MET A 56 7.28 5.03 -24.91
CA MET A 56 6.16 5.91 -24.57
C MET A 56 6.57 7.39 -24.58
N SER A 57 7.82 7.71 -24.19
CA SER A 57 8.37 9.07 -24.24
C SER A 57 8.63 9.54 -25.67
N ASN A 58 8.83 8.61 -26.60
CA ASN A 58 9.07 8.90 -28.01
C ASN A 58 7.78 9.02 -28.85
N GLU A 59 6.59 8.87 -28.23
CA GLU A 59 5.32 9.07 -28.92
C GLU A 59 5.07 10.57 -29.16
N GLN A 60 5.21 11.03 -30.41
CA GLN A 60 4.90 12.42 -30.83
C GLN A 60 3.39 12.67 -31.06
N LYS A 61 2.52 11.76 -30.60
CA LYS A 61 1.05 11.88 -30.78
C LYS A 61 0.42 12.51 -29.54
N GLY A 62 0.00 13.76 -29.66
CA GLY A 62 -0.76 14.45 -28.63
C GLY A 62 -0.54 15.96 -28.62
N VAL A 63 -1.30 16.67 -27.79
CA VAL A 63 -1.02 18.06 -27.45
C VAL A 63 0.02 18.06 -26.34
N ASP A 64 1.09 18.84 -26.49
CA ASP A 64 2.05 19.07 -25.41
C ASP A 64 1.37 19.81 -24.26
N VAL A 65 1.03 19.05 -23.22
CA VAL A 65 0.50 19.62 -21.98
C VAL A 65 1.69 19.99 -21.11
N LYS A 66 1.90 21.29 -20.89
CA LYS A 66 2.89 21.79 -19.94
C LYS A 66 2.42 21.48 -18.52
N PHE A 67 2.91 20.40 -17.93
CA PHE A 67 2.72 20.11 -16.52
C PHE A 67 3.44 21.14 -15.67
N GLY A 68 2.71 21.80 -14.78
CA GLY A 68 3.27 22.71 -13.78
C GLY A 68 3.26 22.10 -12.38
N LEU A 69 4.05 22.69 -11.47
CA LEU A 69 4.02 22.34 -10.03
C LEU A 69 2.61 22.51 -9.41
N LYS A 70 1.77 23.37 -10.00
CA LYS A 70 0.38 23.61 -9.58
C LYS A 70 -0.56 22.43 -9.85
N ASP A 71 -0.16 21.52 -10.75
CA ASP A 71 -0.89 20.30 -11.10
C ASP A 71 -0.53 19.14 -10.16
N PHE A 72 0.62 19.23 -9.49
CA PHE A 72 1.03 18.27 -8.46
C PHE A 72 0.31 18.57 -7.14
N ASN A 73 -0.63 17.71 -6.77
CA ASN A 73 -1.22 17.75 -5.44
C ASN A 73 -0.59 16.69 -4.53
N ILE A 74 0.43 17.11 -3.78
CA ILE A 74 1.14 16.28 -2.79
C ILE A 74 0.16 15.68 -1.77
N SER A 75 -0.87 16.42 -1.37
CA SER A 75 -1.85 15.95 -0.38
C SER A 75 -2.68 14.77 -0.91
N ILE A 76 -3.06 14.80 -2.19
CA ILE A 76 -3.74 13.68 -2.85
C ILE A 76 -2.78 12.50 -2.99
N LEU A 77 -1.53 12.73 -3.37
CA LEU A 77 -0.53 11.65 -3.47
C LEU A 77 -0.31 10.97 -2.12
N PHE A 78 -0.23 11.77 -1.05
CA PHE A 78 -0.05 11.28 0.32
C PHE A 78 -1.23 10.44 0.79
N LEU A 79 -2.47 10.94 0.61
CA LEU A 79 -3.67 10.17 0.97
C LEU A 79 -3.90 8.97 0.05
N GLY A 80 -3.62 9.07 -1.24
CA GLY A 80 -3.76 7.97 -2.19
C GLY A 80 -2.79 6.82 -1.92
N ASN A 81 -1.67 7.10 -1.26
CA ASN A 81 -0.64 6.12 -0.90
C ASN A 81 -0.55 5.87 0.61
N PHE A 82 -1.59 6.23 1.38
CA PHE A 82 -1.54 6.17 2.85
C PHE A 82 -1.15 4.77 3.35
N ALA A 83 -1.70 3.69 2.76
CA ALA A 83 -1.38 2.33 3.15
C ALA A 83 0.12 2.03 3.01
N ASN A 84 0.74 2.42 1.89
CA ASN A 84 2.16 2.24 1.66
C ASN A 84 3.02 3.06 2.63
N ILE A 85 2.60 4.29 2.94
CA ILE A 85 3.27 5.16 3.91
C ILE A 85 3.22 4.53 5.31
N ILE A 86 2.05 4.04 5.73
CA ILE A 86 1.90 3.38 7.04
C ILE A 86 2.80 2.15 7.13
N MET A 87 2.77 1.28 6.12
CA MET A 87 3.60 0.07 6.08
C MET A 87 5.10 0.41 6.09
N LEU A 88 5.50 1.46 5.36
CA LEU A 88 6.90 1.92 5.31
C LEU A 88 7.36 2.45 6.67
N LEU A 89 6.58 3.33 7.30
CA LEU A 89 6.92 3.93 8.60
C LEU A 89 6.97 2.87 9.71
N SER A 90 6.05 1.92 9.66
CA SER A 90 6.01 0.82 10.61
C SER A 90 7.20 -0.12 10.40
N ARG A 91 7.60 -0.39 9.14
CA ARG A 91 8.83 -1.14 8.82
C ARG A 91 10.07 -0.42 9.34
N PHE A 92 10.14 0.90 9.14
CA PHE A 92 11.25 1.70 9.65
C PHE A 92 11.34 1.59 11.17
N THR A 93 10.20 1.69 11.86
CA THR A 93 10.11 1.55 13.32
C THR A 93 10.55 0.16 13.80
N ALA A 94 10.18 -0.90 13.07
CA ALA A 94 10.59 -2.28 13.38
C ALA A 94 12.09 -2.54 13.21
N GLY A 95 12.84 -1.63 12.59
CA GLY A 95 14.29 -1.74 12.39
C GLY A 95 15.13 -0.77 13.21
N LEU A 96 14.53 -0.09 14.19
CA LEU A 96 15.27 0.84 15.06
C LEU A 96 16.11 0.15 16.15
N ASP A 97 15.93 -1.16 16.34
CA ASP A 97 16.63 -1.97 17.34
C ASP A 97 17.88 -2.70 16.79
N ASP A 98 18.26 -2.46 15.53
CA ASP A 98 19.29 -3.21 14.80
C ASP A 98 19.08 -4.75 14.82
N GLY A 99 17.86 -5.20 15.13
CA GLY A 99 17.51 -6.60 15.30
C GLY A 99 16.87 -7.23 14.06
N ASN A 100 16.45 -8.50 14.21
CA ASN A 100 15.74 -9.24 13.15
C ASN A 100 14.26 -8.83 13.02
N ASN A 101 13.77 -7.94 13.87
CA ASN A 101 12.38 -7.46 13.87
C ASN A 101 11.97 -6.89 12.49
N ILE A 102 12.85 -6.13 11.84
CA ILE A 102 12.61 -5.61 10.49
C ILE A 102 12.41 -6.73 9.46
N THR A 103 13.14 -7.84 9.58
CA THR A 103 13.05 -8.99 8.68
C THR A 103 11.71 -9.70 8.83
N PHE A 104 11.32 -10.02 10.07
CA PHE A 104 10.05 -10.68 10.37
C PHE A 104 8.87 -9.79 9.94
N PHE A 105 8.91 -8.51 10.30
CA PHE A 105 7.93 -7.52 9.88
C PHE A 105 7.81 -7.46 8.35
N ASN A 106 8.95 -7.42 7.64
CA ASN A 106 8.97 -7.32 6.20
C ASN A 106 8.33 -8.54 5.53
N TYR A 107 8.67 -9.76 5.96
CA TYR A 107 8.06 -10.98 5.41
C TYR A 107 6.58 -11.08 5.71
N SER A 108 6.15 -10.71 6.92
CA SER A 108 4.72 -10.65 7.27
C SER A 108 3.96 -9.65 6.39
N ILE A 109 4.49 -8.43 6.22
CA ILE A 109 3.85 -7.42 5.36
C ILE A 109 3.81 -7.85 3.89
N VAL A 110 4.87 -8.45 3.37
CA VAL A 110 4.88 -8.94 1.97
C VAL A 110 3.71 -9.89 1.75
N LEU A 111 3.49 -10.83 2.67
CA LEU A 111 2.38 -11.79 2.58
C LEU A 111 1.00 -11.09 2.67
N LEU A 112 0.80 -10.23 3.67
CA LEU A 112 -0.47 -9.53 3.87
C LEU A 112 -0.80 -8.55 2.72
N ASN A 113 0.22 -7.90 2.16
CA ASN A 113 0.10 -6.91 1.11
C ASN A 113 -0.25 -7.50 -0.27
N VAL A 114 0.00 -8.79 -0.50
CA VAL A 114 -0.47 -9.47 -1.72
C VAL A 114 -1.99 -9.35 -1.82
N LEU A 115 -2.73 -9.57 -0.73
CA LEU A 115 -4.19 -9.47 -0.78
C LEU A 115 -4.66 -8.02 -0.94
N LEU A 116 -4.00 -7.06 -0.27
CA LEU A 116 -4.29 -5.63 -0.43
C LEU A 116 -4.19 -5.22 -1.89
N THR A 117 -3.07 -5.54 -2.53
CA THR A 117 -2.76 -5.08 -3.89
C THR A 117 -3.52 -5.87 -4.95
N ALA A 118 -3.55 -7.19 -4.86
CA ALA A 118 -4.15 -8.05 -5.88
C ALA A 118 -5.69 -8.01 -5.87
N VAL A 119 -6.30 -7.85 -4.69
CA VAL A 119 -7.76 -7.91 -4.56
C VAL A 119 -8.33 -6.54 -4.28
N ILE A 120 -7.95 -5.91 -3.15
CA ILE A 120 -8.61 -4.70 -2.68
C ILE A 120 -8.37 -3.51 -3.61
N LEU A 121 -7.12 -3.22 -3.99
CA LEU A 121 -6.81 -2.09 -4.87
C LEU A 121 -7.40 -2.27 -6.29
N ASN A 122 -7.47 -3.50 -6.78
CA ASN A 122 -8.13 -3.81 -8.06
C ASN A 122 -9.65 -3.62 -7.98
N LEU A 123 -10.30 -4.09 -6.91
CA LEU A 123 -11.73 -3.83 -6.65
C LEU A 123 -12.00 -2.34 -6.54
N ASN A 124 -11.16 -1.60 -5.81
CA ASN A 124 -11.25 -0.15 -5.64
C ASN A 124 -11.21 0.58 -6.98
N THR A 125 -10.34 0.16 -7.90
CA THR A 125 -10.25 0.74 -9.25
C THR A 125 -11.55 0.53 -10.05
N ILE A 126 -12.16 -0.65 -9.92
CA ILE A 126 -13.46 -0.95 -10.56
C ILE A 126 -14.58 -0.10 -9.97
N VAL A 127 -14.61 0.03 -8.64
CA VAL A 127 -15.59 0.85 -7.91
C VAL A 127 -15.46 2.32 -8.29
N LEU A 128 -14.24 2.88 -8.30
CA LEU A 128 -13.98 4.25 -8.72
C LEU A 128 -14.50 4.52 -10.13
N ARG A 129 -14.22 3.61 -11.10
CA ARG A 129 -14.72 3.74 -12.47
C ARG A 129 -16.25 3.78 -12.51
N ARG A 130 -16.92 2.93 -11.73
CA ARG A 130 -18.39 2.89 -11.69
C ARG A 130 -18.98 4.14 -11.02
N LEU A 131 -18.39 4.60 -9.91
CA LEU A 131 -18.85 5.81 -9.18
C LEU A 131 -18.71 7.08 -10.01
N SER A 132 -17.65 7.18 -10.82
CA SER A 132 -17.46 8.29 -11.76
C SER A 132 -18.55 8.36 -12.84
N ILE A 133 -19.23 7.24 -13.14
CA ILE A 133 -20.28 7.15 -14.16
C ILE A 133 -21.68 7.21 -13.51
N LYS A 134 -21.95 6.29 -12.57
CA LYS A 134 -23.18 6.21 -11.78
C LYS A 134 -22.81 6.48 -10.33
N LYS A 135 -23.19 7.65 -9.83
CA LYS A 135 -22.99 8.11 -8.44
C LYS A 135 -23.90 7.35 -7.46
N ASP A 136 -23.88 6.03 -7.50
CA ASP A 136 -24.71 5.16 -6.67
C ASP A 136 -24.04 4.90 -5.33
N LEU A 137 -24.70 5.33 -4.27
CA LEU A 137 -24.22 5.14 -2.92
C LEU A 137 -24.12 3.66 -2.53
N ARG A 138 -25.04 2.83 -3.01
CA ARG A 138 -25.09 1.41 -2.63
C ARG A 138 -23.76 0.72 -2.96
N LEU A 139 -23.07 1.19 -4.00
CA LEU A 139 -21.74 0.69 -4.39
C LEU A 139 -20.65 1.05 -3.39
N VAL A 140 -20.69 2.24 -2.78
CA VAL A 140 -19.71 2.67 -1.76
C VAL A 140 -19.85 1.84 -0.50
N ILE A 141 -21.09 1.65 -0.04
CA ILE A 141 -21.39 0.86 1.15
C ILE A 141 -21.00 -0.61 0.89
N LEU A 142 -21.38 -1.15 -0.28
CA LEU A 142 -21.01 -2.50 -0.68
C LEU A 142 -19.49 -2.70 -0.74
N SER A 143 -18.73 -1.71 -1.24
CA SER A 143 -17.26 -1.80 -1.27
C SER A 143 -16.63 -1.78 0.12
N GLY A 144 -17.21 -1.02 1.06
CA GLY A 144 -16.77 -1.04 2.46
C GLY A 144 -17.02 -2.40 3.12
N PHE A 145 -18.23 -2.97 2.92
CA PHE A 145 -18.57 -4.30 3.44
C PHE A 145 -17.75 -5.42 2.80
N SER A 146 -17.51 -5.38 1.49
CA SER A 146 -16.67 -6.38 0.84
C SER A 146 -15.23 -6.30 1.32
N ALA A 147 -14.68 -5.10 1.54
CA ALA A 147 -13.36 -4.91 2.12
C ALA A 147 -13.27 -5.46 3.56
N LEU A 148 -14.29 -5.24 4.38
CA LEU A 148 -14.39 -5.82 5.73
C LEU A 148 -14.44 -7.35 5.67
N PHE A 149 -15.30 -7.93 4.84
CA PHE A 149 -15.44 -9.38 4.71
C PHE A 149 -14.13 -10.04 4.25
N LEU A 150 -13.48 -9.47 3.24
CA LEU A 150 -12.18 -9.94 2.76
C LEU A 150 -11.08 -9.76 3.81
N GLY A 151 -11.10 -8.67 4.57
CA GLY A 151 -10.17 -8.43 5.68
C GLY A 151 -10.34 -9.45 6.81
N LEU A 152 -11.56 -9.73 7.24
CA LEU A 152 -11.83 -10.76 8.24
C LEU A 152 -11.47 -12.16 7.73
N GLY A 153 -11.73 -12.44 6.45
CA GLY A 153 -11.28 -13.65 5.79
C GLY A 153 -9.74 -13.80 5.80
N LEU A 154 -9.00 -12.71 5.58
CA LEU A 154 -7.54 -12.70 5.70
C LEU A 154 -7.11 -13.05 7.13
N VAL A 155 -7.68 -12.38 8.14
CA VAL A 155 -7.38 -12.65 9.55
C VAL A 155 -7.63 -14.12 9.89
N PHE A 156 -8.73 -14.70 9.42
CA PHE A 156 -9.03 -16.12 9.59
C PHE A 156 -7.97 -17.01 8.96
N VAL A 157 -7.63 -16.78 7.69
CA VAL A 157 -6.62 -17.58 6.98
C VAL A 157 -5.25 -17.50 7.65
N ILE A 158 -4.83 -16.31 8.09
CA ILE A 158 -3.56 -16.15 8.82
C ILE A 158 -3.62 -16.88 10.16
N ASN A 159 -4.67 -16.72 10.94
CA ASN A 159 -4.78 -17.38 12.24
C ASN A 159 -4.79 -18.91 12.15
N THR A 160 -5.44 -19.47 11.13
CA THR A 160 -5.60 -20.92 10.98
C THR A 160 -4.45 -21.58 10.23
N TYR A 161 -3.96 -20.95 9.16
CA TYR A 161 -2.99 -21.55 8.23
C TYR A 161 -1.68 -20.78 8.12
N GLY A 162 -1.56 -19.62 8.77
CA GLY A 162 -0.43 -18.69 8.61
C GLY A 162 0.93 -19.33 8.87
N PHE A 163 1.06 -20.15 9.92
CA PHE A 163 2.31 -20.85 10.22
C PHE A 163 2.74 -21.76 9.05
N ASN A 164 1.84 -22.62 8.57
CA ASN A 164 2.12 -23.54 7.46
C ASN A 164 2.43 -22.79 6.16
N ILE A 165 1.73 -21.68 5.89
CA ILE A 165 1.97 -20.84 4.72
C ILE A 165 3.37 -20.22 4.80
N ILE A 166 3.73 -19.61 5.93
CA ILE A 166 5.03 -18.96 6.13
C ILE A 166 6.16 -20.00 6.07
N GLN A 167 5.98 -21.15 6.73
CA GLN A 167 6.91 -22.28 6.65
C GLN A 167 7.13 -22.71 5.20
N PHE A 168 6.05 -22.92 4.45
CA PHE A 168 6.13 -23.38 3.07
C PHE A 168 6.87 -22.39 2.15
N ILE A 169 6.61 -21.09 2.31
CA ILE A 169 7.16 -20.03 1.46
C ILE A 169 8.60 -19.68 1.85
N PHE A 170 8.88 -19.51 3.14
CA PHE A 170 10.11 -18.86 3.62
C PHE A 170 11.12 -19.79 4.29
N GLN A 171 10.70 -20.94 4.87
CA GLN A 171 11.62 -21.82 5.60
C GLN A 171 12.57 -22.58 4.66
N ARG A 172 13.69 -21.94 4.32
CA ARG A 172 14.76 -22.43 3.45
C ARG A 172 16.10 -21.84 3.92
N GLY A 173 17.18 -22.62 3.81
CA GLY A 173 18.54 -22.13 4.05
C GLY A 173 18.70 -21.56 5.46
N ALA A 174 19.09 -20.27 5.55
CA ALA A 174 19.33 -19.57 6.81
C ALA A 174 18.05 -19.16 7.56
N PHE A 175 16.86 -19.31 6.96
CA PHE A 175 15.60 -18.97 7.63
C PHE A 175 15.08 -20.19 8.41
N THR A 176 15.17 -20.10 9.74
CA THR A 176 14.93 -21.20 10.66
C THR A 176 13.45 -21.35 11.06
N LEU A 177 13.18 -22.38 11.86
CA LEU A 177 11.86 -22.62 12.43
C LEU A 177 11.48 -21.55 13.47
N GLU A 178 12.44 -21.01 14.22
CA GLU A 178 12.21 -19.89 15.15
C GLU A 178 11.82 -18.61 14.39
N ASP A 179 12.51 -18.32 13.28
CA ASP A 179 12.17 -17.20 12.40
C ASP A 179 10.77 -17.33 11.80
N THR A 180 10.36 -18.56 11.51
CA THR A 180 9.00 -18.89 11.04
C THR A 180 7.96 -18.57 12.11
N PHE A 181 8.21 -18.95 13.37
CA PHE A 181 7.33 -18.60 14.49
C PHE A 181 7.24 -17.09 14.72
N ALA A 182 8.38 -16.39 14.70
CA ALA A 182 8.41 -14.93 14.88
C ALA A 182 7.66 -14.20 13.75
N THR A 183 7.88 -14.61 12.51
CA THR A 183 7.19 -14.05 11.32
C THR A 183 5.69 -14.35 11.34
N PHE A 184 5.31 -15.55 11.82
CA PHE A 184 3.89 -15.89 12.01
C PHE A 184 3.24 -15.03 13.09
N ALA A 185 3.91 -14.83 14.23
CA ALA A 185 3.41 -13.97 15.30
C ALA A 185 3.22 -12.53 14.81
N TYR A 186 4.18 -11.98 14.06
CA TYR A 186 4.01 -10.68 13.40
C TYR A 186 2.85 -10.67 12.41
N ALA A 187 2.74 -11.66 11.52
CA ALA A 187 1.67 -11.70 10.52
C ALA A 187 0.28 -11.74 11.17
N LYS A 188 0.14 -12.50 12.25
CA LYS A 188 -1.06 -12.58 13.06
C LYS A 188 -1.43 -11.22 13.65
N ASP A 189 -0.49 -10.57 14.34
CA ASP A 189 -0.74 -9.29 14.99
C ASP A 189 -0.95 -8.15 13.99
N LEU A 190 -0.30 -8.18 12.83
CA LEU A 190 -0.48 -7.20 11.77
C LEU A 190 -1.80 -7.37 11.03
N SER A 191 -2.34 -8.59 10.94
CA SER A 191 -3.51 -8.90 10.10
C SER A 191 -4.75 -8.05 10.40
N TYR A 192 -5.01 -7.70 11.66
CA TYR A 192 -6.14 -6.86 12.03
C TYR A 192 -5.96 -5.41 11.58
N SER A 193 -4.73 -4.87 11.63
CA SER A 193 -4.46 -3.52 11.09
C SER A 193 -4.71 -3.46 9.57
N PHE A 194 -4.47 -4.57 8.86
CA PHE A 194 -4.78 -4.69 7.44
C PHE A 194 -6.28 -4.62 7.16
N VAL A 195 -7.15 -5.10 8.07
CA VAL A 195 -8.60 -4.93 7.95
C VAL A 195 -8.97 -3.45 7.92
N LEU A 196 -8.37 -2.64 8.80
CA LEU A 196 -8.59 -1.19 8.85
C LEU A 196 -8.08 -0.51 7.58
N ILE A 197 -6.89 -0.90 7.11
CA ILE A 197 -6.32 -0.39 5.85
C ILE A 197 -7.22 -0.75 4.66
N PHE A 198 -7.83 -1.94 4.63
CA PHE A 198 -8.70 -2.38 3.53
C PHE A 198 -9.95 -1.51 3.46
N ILE A 199 -10.61 -1.33 4.61
CA ILE A 199 -11.80 -0.49 4.73
C ILE A 199 -11.46 0.95 4.34
N ALA A 200 -10.40 1.53 4.90
CA ALA A 200 -9.98 2.89 4.59
C ALA A 200 -9.69 3.06 3.09
N SER A 201 -9.01 2.09 2.48
CA SER A 201 -8.69 2.11 1.05
C SER A 201 -9.94 2.12 0.17
N ALA A 202 -10.97 1.35 0.54
CA ALA A 202 -12.25 1.31 -0.17
C ALA A 202 -13.05 2.62 0.02
N LEU A 203 -13.09 3.13 1.25
CA LEU A 203 -13.87 4.32 1.59
C LEU A 203 -13.26 5.63 1.08
N PHE A 204 -11.94 5.72 0.84
CA PHE A 204 -11.35 6.90 0.21
C PHE A 204 -11.67 7.04 -1.29
N GLN A 205 -12.06 5.96 -1.98
CA GLN A 205 -12.27 6.01 -3.44
C GLN A 205 -13.31 7.03 -3.92
N PRO A 206 -14.52 7.12 -3.33
CA PRO A 206 -15.54 8.08 -3.77
C PRO A 206 -15.05 9.53 -3.65
N PHE A 207 -14.29 9.84 -2.60
CA PHE A 207 -13.74 11.17 -2.38
C PHE A 207 -12.84 11.62 -3.53
N PHE A 208 -12.03 10.72 -4.10
CA PHE A 208 -11.17 11.05 -5.25
C PHE A 208 -11.94 11.25 -6.57
N SER A 209 -13.25 10.98 -6.61
CA SER A 209 -14.14 11.28 -7.76
C SER A 209 -14.84 12.66 -7.64
N MET A 210 -14.57 13.41 -6.56
CA MET A 210 -15.10 14.76 -6.37
C MET A 210 -14.41 15.80 -7.26
N ASP A 211 -14.87 17.04 -7.20
CA ASP A 211 -14.31 18.13 -8.00
C ASP A 211 -12.93 18.54 -7.45
N GLN A 212 -11.99 18.84 -8.34
CA GLN A 212 -10.57 18.96 -8.02
C GLN A 212 -10.27 20.01 -6.95
N ASP A 213 -10.94 21.16 -6.96
CA ASP A 213 -10.71 22.23 -5.97
C ASP A 213 -11.12 21.81 -4.56
N LEU A 214 -12.22 21.07 -4.45
CA LEU A 214 -12.71 20.57 -3.18
C LEU A 214 -11.83 19.43 -2.65
N ILE A 215 -11.41 18.51 -3.53
CA ILE A 215 -10.43 17.48 -3.17
C ILE A 215 -9.15 18.15 -2.69
N LYS A 216 -8.61 19.15 -3.42
CA LYS A 216 -7.39 19.87 -3.05
C LYS A 216 -7.47 20.43 -1.63
N ARG A 217 -8.57 21.12 -1.30
CA ARG A 217 -8.75 21.71 0.03
C ARG A 217 -8.87 20.67 1.14
N GLU A 218 -9.78 19.71 0.99
CA GLU A 218 -10.07 18.74 2.05
C GLU A 218 -8.92 17.73 2.21
N SER A 219 -8.27 17.31 1.11
CA SER A 219 -7.10 16.43 1.16
C SER A 219 -5.93 17.07 1.89
N SER A 220 -5.72 18.39 1.72
CA SER A 220 -4.66 19.11 2.45
C SER A 220 -4.86 19.10 3.96
N VAL A 221 -6.11 19.15 4.43
CA VAL A 221 -6.42 19.06 5.87
C VAL A 221 -6.19 17.64 6.37
N MET A 222 -6.73 16.63 5.68
CA MET A 222 -6.56 15.23 6.08
C MET A 222 -5.08 14.79 6.07
N ALA A 223 -4.32 15.21 5.05
CA ALA A 223 -2.89 14.91 4.96
C ALA A 223 -2.09 15.55 6.11
N ARG A 224 -2.43 16.80 6.50
CA ARG A 224 -1.83 17.45 7.68
C ARG A 224 -2.11 16.71 8.97
N ILE A 225 -3.34 16.23 9.17
CA ILE A 225 -3.71 15.43 10.35
C ILE A 225 -2.88 14.14 10.39
N LEU A 226 -2.79 13.41 9.27
CA LEU A 226 -1.99 12.19 9.19
C LEU A 226 -0.50 12.46 9.44
N PHE A 227 0.05 13.52 8.86
CA PHE A 227 1.43 13.93 9.06
C PHE A 227 1.73 14.30 10.53
N LEU A 228 0.85 15.08 11.17
CA LEU A 228 0.97 15.42 12.57
C LEU A 228 0.92 14.17 13.47
N ALA A 229 0.09 13.19 13.14
CA ALA A 229 0.04 11.93 13.86
C ALA A 229 1.34 11.12 13.71
N ILE A 230 1.94 11.09 12.51
CA ILE A 230 3.23 10.44 12.26
C ILE A 230 4.32 11.09 13.12
N VAL A 231 4.43 12.42 13.08
CA VAL A 231 5.41 13.16 13.89
C VAL A 231 5.16 12.93 15.37
N GLY A 232 3.90 12.99 15.81
CA GLY A 232 3.50 12.73 17.19
C GLY A 232 3.91 11.35 17.68
N LEU A 233 3.71 10.30 16.86
CA LEU A 233 4.12 8.94 17.20
C LEU A 233 5.64 8.82 17.34
N PHE A 234 6.42 9.38 16.42
CA PHE A 234 7.88 9.40 16.56
C PHE A 234 8.34 10.12 17.82
N VAL A 235 7.73 11.26 18.15
CA VAL A 235 8.03 11.98 19.39
C VAL A 235 7.71 11.10 20.60
N VAL A 236 6.54 10.45 20.64
CA VAL A 236 6.14 9.54 21.72
C VAL A 236 7.11 8.37 21.87
N PHE A 237 7.56 7.75 20.77
CA PHE A 237 8.53 6.65 20.82
C PHE A 237 9.89 7.04 21.37
N ASN A 238 10.27 8.33 21.32
CA ASN A 238 11.48 8.81 21.98
C ASN A 238 11.34 8.90 23.52
N PHE A 239 10.11 8.93 24.04
CA PHE A 239 9.84 9.03 25.48
C PHE A 239 9.41 7.70 26.11
N ILE A 240 9.02 6.71 25.31
CA ILE A 240 8.58 5.39 25.81
C ILE A 240 9.63 4.34 25.46
N SER A 241 10.11 3.62 26.46
CA SER A 241 11.04 2.50 26.32
C SER A 241 10.32 1.17 26.01
N LEU A 242 9.70 1.09 24.82
CA LEU A 242 9.15 -0.15 24.26
C LEU A 242 10.12 -0.76 23.25
N ASP A 243 10.00 -2.07 23.02
CA ASP A 243 10.75 -2.77 21.97
C ASP A 243 10.32 -2.31 20.56
N ALA A 244 11.21 -2.43 19.58
CA ALA A 244 10.96 -2.03 18.19
C ALA A 244 9.74 -2.75 17.60
N ARG A 245 9.52 -4.00 18.00
CA ARG A 245 8.31 -4.75 17.65
C ARG A 245 7.05 -4.01 18.08
N ASP A 246 6.94 -3.68 19.35
CA ASP A 246 5.73 -3.08 19.90
C ASP A 246 5.51 -1.67 19.34
N ASN A 247 6.59 -0.89 19.18
CA ASN A 247 6.52 0.42 18.51
C ASN A 247 6.05 0.31 17.05
N SER A 248 6.50 -0.71 16.32
CA SER A 248 6.05 -0.94 14.93
C SER A 248 4.57 -1.31 14.85
N LEU A 249 4.08 -2.11 15.81
CA LEU A 249 2.65 -2.45 15.93
C LEU A 249 1.84 -1.21 16.27
N ILE A 250 2.26 -0.42 17.27
CA ILE A 250 1.59 0.85 17.63
C ILE A 250 1.53 1.77 16.40
N MET A 251 2.63 1.93 15.66
CA MET A 251 2.68 2.75 14.45
C MET A 251 1.60 2.34 13.44
N ILE A 252 1.54 1.06 13.06
CA ILE A 252 0.59 0.61 12.04
C ILE A 252 -0.86 0.68 12.53
N TYR A 253 -1.12 0.34 13.79
CA TYR A 253 -2.47 0.39 14.36
C TYR A 253 -2.97 1.83 14.49
N SER A 254 -2.19 2.72 15.09
CA SER A 254 -2.58 4.12 15.28
C SER A 254 -2.86 4.80 13.94
N LEU A 255 -1.99 4.63 12.95
CA LEU A 255 -2.19 5.25 11.65
C LEU A 255 -3.29 4.60 10.81
N SER A 256 -3.52 3.29 10.93
CA SER A 256 -4.61 2.61 10.22
C SER A 256 -5.98 2.98 10.79
N VAL A 257 -6.11 3.09 12.12
CA VAL A 257 -7.31 3.61 12.79
C VAL A 257 -7.57 5.05 12.36
N LEU A 258 -6.56 5.92 12.41
CA LEU A 258 -6.70 7.31 11.97
C LEU A 258 -7.15 7.38 10.50
N SER A 259 -6.54 6.58 9.63
CA SER A 259 -6.89 6.53 8.22
C SER A 259 -8.33 6.06 7.99
N MET A 260 -8.82 5.10 8.79
CA MET A 260 -10.22 4.69 8.77
C MET A 260 -11.14 5.87 9.12
N PHE A 261 -10.88 6.62 10.18
CA PHE A 261 -11.68 7.81 10.52
C PHE A 261 -11.64 8.89 9.43
N LEU A 262 -10.46 9.17 8.87
CA LEU A 262 -10.31 10.12 7.77
C LEU A 262 -11.08 9.65 6.52
N SER A 263 -11.10 8.35 6.23
CA SER A 263 -11.86 7.78 5.11
C SER A 263 -13.38 7.92 5.32
N ILE A 264 -13.88 7.72 6.54
CA ILE A 264 -15.30 7.92 6.88
C ILE A 264 -15.67 9.40 6.69
N PHE A 265 -14.81 10.31 7.15
CA PHE A 265 -14.98 11.75 6.92
C PHE A 265 -15.00 12.09 5.43
N SER A 266 -14.13 11.47 4.63
CA SER A 266 -14.06 11.66 3.18
C SER A 266 -15.37 11.24 2.49
N VAL A 267 -15.97 10.12 2.95
CA VAL A 267 -17.28 9.65 2.49
C VAL A 267 -18.38 10.63 2.88
N TYR A 268 -18.40 11.10 4.13
CA TYR A 268 -19.35 12.13 4.59
C TYR A 268 -19.29 13.40 3.73
N LYS A 269 -18.09 13.86 3.35
CA LYS A 269 -17.91 15.01 2.44
C LYS A 269 -18.42 14.74 1.04
N TYR A 270 -18.17 13.54 0.51
CA TYR A 270 -18.71 13.12 -0.78
C TYR A 270 -20.24 13.19 -0.79
N PHE A 271 -20.88 12.71 0.28
CA PHE A 271 -22.33 12.75 0.45
C PHE A 271 -22.93 14.16 0.47
N THR A 272 -22.43 14.99 1.39
CA THR A 272 -22.97 16.34 1.59
C THR A 272 -22.82 17.23 0.36
N THR A 273 -21.80 16.98 -0.46
CA THR A 273 -21.52 17.82 -1.62
C THR A 273 -22.23 17.35 -2.89
N LYS A 274 -22.25 16.04 -3.19
CA LYS A 274 -22.73 15.53 -4.49
C LYS A 274 -24.11 14.86 -4.46
N VAL A 275 -24.62 14.46 -3.29
CA VAL A 275 -25.91 13.76 -3.16
C VAL A 275 -27.01 14.68 -2.64
N LEU A 276 -26.71 15.56 -1.67
CA LEU A 276 -27.70 16.45 -1.03
C LEU A 276 -27.88 17.81 -1.73
N LYS A 277 -26.98 18.20 -2.64
CA LYS A 277 -27.07 19.46 -3.42
C LYS A 277 -27.61 19.26 -4.85
N LYS A 278 -28.24 18.10 -5.10
CA LYS A 278 -29.02 17.84 -6.30
C LYS A 278 -30.50 17.89 -5.95
#